data_AF-A0A158QHM3-F1
#
_entry.id   AF-A0A158QHM3-F1
#
_cell.length_a   1.000
_cell.length_b   1.000
_cell.length_c   1.000
_cell.angle_alpha   90.00
_cell.angle_beta   90.00
_cell.angle_gamma   90.00
#
_symmetry.space_group_name_H-M   'P 1'
#
loop_
_entity.id
_entity.type
_entity.pdbx_description
1 polymer ?
#
loop_
_entity_poly.entity_id
_entity_poly.type
_entity_poly.pdbx_seq_one_letter_code
_entity_poly.pdbx_strand_id
1 'polypeptide(L)'
;MSSPMMPTAEYGSTRCGFRGSNFIGAPLHLNVDCDGDSGDVGRKSLPLPYDSCHVTADYSALLSLLVLGDNLDRLNRQAIIEGIKSLQHINGNLINGSLFCPEFDPRFIFSAVASAYVLDLLDQLDLDIFEKFMMECLTYEGAFGSSPKLEAHAGITYCVLASLKLMNRLDKVFPVGSFERQKLINWLLSRQNGGFNGRRHKDPDTCYTFWVGASLRMLGVQQYVEKEILLKFICSTYDPIVGGFMKSPDGDSADQLHTYMALSGLSCLFINQPTSGKPDGDTAHLVESMENLNLDEISNSQLVRILDQLVQKDLVPITIALRWLASGRRLFTTVFQKPIPPDPGECCASGCINCVWIDYADRLLDYHFKRLGNKAEANANVKSLRETLRREMSEIEDASIRDFILSEIDIRIQEYSNLTLP
;
A
#
# COMPACT_ATOMS: atom_id res chain seq x y z
N MET A 1 -13.41 9.77 9.20
CA MET A 1 -13.81 10.81 10.15
C MET A 1 -13.92 10.16 11.52
N SER A 2 -12.83 10.22 12.29
CA SER A 2 -12.81 9.76 13.67
C SER A 2 -13.25 10.91 14.57
N SER A 3 -14.14 10.65 15.53
CA SER A 3 -14.69 11.70 16.41
C SER A 3 -14.16 11.52 17.82
N PRO A 4 -13.60 12.57 18.46
CA PRO A 4 -13.09 12.48 19.82
C PRO A 4 -14.23 12.19 20.82
N MET A 5 -13.89 11.53 21.90
CA MET A 5 -14.76 11.16 22.99
C MET A 5 -14.34 11.90 24.25
N MET A 6 -15.26 12.71 24.78
CA MET A 6 -15.04 13.54 25.95
C MET A 6 -15.44 12.81 27.24
N PRO A 7 -14.82 13.15 28.39
CA PRO A 7 -15.22 12.60 29.67
C PRO A 7 -16.69 12.86 29.98
N THR A 8 -17.34 11.91 30.65
CA THR A 8 -18.76 12.00 31.01
C THR A 8 -18.96 11.80 32.50
N ALA A 9 -20.07 12.28 33.06
CA ALA A 9 -20.37 12.11 34.49
C ALA A 9 -20.54 10.63 34.90
N GLU A 10 -21.03 9.78 33.99
CA GLU A 10 -21.29 8.37 34.27
C GLU A 10 -20.05 7.50 34.14
N TYR A 11 -19.21 7.73 33.12
CA TYR A 11 -18.09 6.85 32.79
C TYR A 11 -16.70 7.50 33.02
N GLY A 12 -16.65 8.76 33.43
CA GLY A 12 -15.41 9.52 33.54
C GLY A 12 -14.64 9.50 32.22
N SER A 13 -13.33 9.29 32.30
CA SER A 13 -12.45 9.15 31.13
C SER A 13 -12.30 7.72 30.61
N THR A 14 -12.89 6.72 31.26
CA THR A 14 -12.64 5.30 30.95
C THR A 14 -13.12 4.87 29.57
N ARG A 15 -13.85 5.72 28.85
CA ARG A 15 -14.30 5.45 27.47
C ARG A 15 -13.79 6.46 26.45
N CYS A 16 -12.92 7.37 26.89
CA CYS A 16 -12.40 8.44 26.06
C CYS A 16 -11.37 7.94 25.05
N GLY A 17 -11.13 8.75 24.01
CA GLY A 17 -10.39 8.35 22.82
C GLY A 17 -11.14 8.80 21.57
N PHE A 18 -11.12 7.98 20.54
CA PHE A 18 -11.74 8.25 19.25
C PHE A 18 -12.63 7.09 18.82
N ARG A 19 -13.74 7.45 18.18
CA ARG A 19 -14.59 6.50 17.45
C ARG A 19 -14.03 6.31 16.05
N GLY A 20 -14.15 5.10 15.50
CA GLY A 20 -13.81 4.85 14.09
C GLY A 20 -14.76 5.54 13.10
N SER A 21 -16.03 5.75 13.50
CA SER A 21 -17.03 6.51 12.75
C SER A 21 -18.18 6.94 13.67
N ASN A 22 -19.17 7.66 13.13
CA ASN A 22 -20.35 8.11 13.87
C ASN A 22 -21.53 7.11 13.83
N PHE A 23 -21.27 5.83 13.52
CA PHE A 23 -22.33 4.83 13.30
C PHE A 23 -23.26 4.63 14.51
N ILE A 24 -22.78 4.89 15.74
CA ILE A 24 -23.54 4.72 16.98
C ILE A 24 -24.61 5.80 17.19
N GLY A 25 -24.66 6.81 16.31
CA GLY A 25 -25.63 7.90 16.40
C GLY A 25 -25.29 8.94 17.47
N ALA A 26 -24.03 8.98 17.92
CA ALA A 26 -23.56 10.03 18.81
C ALA A 26 -23.66 11.41 18.11
N PRO A 27 -24.12 12.47 18.79
CA PRO A 27 -24.16 13.80 18.20
C PRO A 27 -22.76 14.27 17.82
N LEU A 28 -22.65 14.96 16.68
CA LEU A 28 -21.38 15.50 16.21
C LEU A 28 -21.03 16.77 17.01
N HIS A 29 -20.18 16.63 18.02
CA HIS A 29 -19.65 17.75 18.79
C HIS A 29 -18.31 18.20 18.19
N LEU A 30 -18.32 19.17 17.28
CA LEU A 30 -17.12 19.71 16.63
C LEU A 30 -16.42 20.82 17.43
N ASN A 31 -17.14 21.48 18.35
CA ASN A 31 -16.62 22.58 19.14
C ASN A 31 -16.34 22.12 20.57
N VAL A 32 -15.05 22.11 20.90
CA VAL A 32 -14.52 21.93 22.27
C VAL A 32 -14.35 23.33 22.87
N ASP A 33 -15.42 24.11 22.95
CA ASP A 33 -15.37 25.33 23.76
C ASP A 33 -15.64 24.92 25.20
N CYS A 34 -14.53 24.70 25.88
CA CYS A 34 -14.42 24.71 27.33
C CYS A 34 -14.70 26.12 27.83
N ASP A 35 -15.96 26.50 27.92
CA ASP A 35 -16.44 27.47 28.90
C ASP A 35 -17.93 27.23 29.11
N GLY A 36 -18.29 26.88 30.34
CA GLY A 36 -19.66 26.71 30.75
C GLY A 36 -20.38 28.04 30.81
N ASP A 37 -20.90 28.54 29.70
CA ASP A 37 -22.08 29.41 29.68
C ASP A 37 -22.61 29.61 28.24
N SER A 38 -23.21 28.56 27.67
CA SER A 38 -24.14 28.74 26.56
C SER A 38 -25.48 28.18 27.01
N GLY A 39 -26.44 29.08 27.19
CA GLY A 39 -27.74 28.88 27.83
C GLY A 39 -28.72 27.95 27.10
N ASP A 40 -28.26 26.84 26.52
CA ASP A 40 -29.12 25.74 26.09
C ASP A 40 -29.16 24.67 27.19
N VAL A 41 -29.88 24.99 28.27
CA VAL A 41 -30.24 24.08 29.36
C VAL A 41 -31.26 23.08 28.81
N GLY A 42 -30.83 22.09 28.02
CA GLY A 42 -31.79 21.26 27.27
C GLY A 42 -31.41 19.82 26.97
N ARG A 43 -30.17 19.51 26.55
CA ARG A 43 -29.76 18.13 26.26
C ARG A 43 -28.27 17.93 26.54
N LYS A 44 -27.91 17.70 27.81
CA LYS A 44 -26.72 16.86 28.08
C LYS A 44 -27.04 15.49 27.50
N SER A 45 -26.47 15.17 26.33
CA SER A 45 -26.60 13.85 25.74
C SER A 45 -26.17 12.82 26.80
N LEU A 46 -27.09 11.95 27.19
CA LEU A 46 -26.74 10.84 28.06
C LEU A 46 -25.67 10.01 27.35
N PRO A 47 -24.60 9.60 28.05
CA PRO A 47 -23.56 8.81 27.42
C PRO A 47 -24.19 7.51 26.92
N LEU A 48 -23.89 7.17 25.67
CA LEU A 48 -24.49 6.01 25.03
C LEU A 48 -23.91 4.73 25.69
N PRO A 49 -24.75 3.74 26.07
CA PRO A 49 -24.31 2.59 26.87
C PRO A 49 -23.15 1.79 26.27
N TYR A 50 -23.06 1.74 24.94
CA TYR A 50 -22.07 0.98 24.18
C TYR A 50 -21.03 1.84 23.46
N ASP A 51 -20.97 3.13 23.80
CA ASP A 51 -20.02 4.05 23.19
C ASP A 51 -18.70 3.99 23.95
N SER A 52 -17.64 3.56 23.26
CA SER A 52 -16.29 3.41 23.77
C SER A 52 -15.28 3.73 22.66
N CYS A 53 -14.10 4.17 23.06
CA CYS A 53 -12.97 4.27 22.15
C CYS A 53 -12.57 2.90 21.59
N HIS A 54 -11.83 2.95 20.48
CA HIS A 54 -11.16 1.80 19.91
C HIS A 54 -9.68 2.16 19.71
N VAL A 55 -8.76 1.36 20.24
CA VAL A 55 -7.34 1.75 20.30
C VAL A 55 -6.71 2.01 18.92
N THR A 56 -7.15 1.28 17.88
CA THR A 56 -6.68 1.54 16.50
C THR A 56 -7.29 2.82 15.91
N ALA A 57 -8.48 3.22 16.37
CA ALA A 57 -9.09 4.49 16.00
C ALA A 57 -8.37 5.66 16.69
N ASP A 58 -7.93 5.49 17.94
CA ASP A 58 -7.08 6.46 18.65
C ASP A 58 -5.79 6.72 17.85
N TYR A 59 -5.06 5.64 17.53
CA TYR A 59 -3.84 5.71 16.75
C TYR A 59 -4.05 6.40 15.40
N SER A 60 -5.02 5.94 14.61
CA SER A 60 -5.27 6.50 13.27
C SER A 60 -5.77 7.95 13.31
N ALA A 61 -6.58 8.32 14.30
CA ALA A 61 -7.06 9.69 14.45
C ALA A 61 -5.93 10.65 14.83
N LEU A 62 -5.08 10.28 15.79
CA LEU A 62 -3.92 11.07 16.18
C LEU A 62 -2.98 11.30 15.01
N LEU A 63 -2.64 10.26 14.25
CA LEU A 63 -1.83 10.42 13.04
C LEU A 63 -2.52 11.26 11.97
N SER A 64 -3.81 11.09 11.76
CA SER A 64 -4.55 11.89 10.78
C SER A 64 -4.54 13.37 11.15
N LEU A 65 -4.69 13.71 12.43
CA LEU A 65 -4.60 15.09 12.93
C LEU A 65 -3.22 15.69 12.66
N LEU A 66 -2.15 14.96 12.99
CA LEU A 66 -0.78 15.40 12.74
C LEU A 66 -0.48 15.59 11.24
N VAL A 67 -0.91 14.65 10.38
CA VAL A 67 -0.74 14.74 8.93
C VAL A 67 -1.50 15.94 8.35
N LEU A 68 -2.61 16.34 8.97
CA LEU A 68 -3.38 17.54 8.61
C LEU A 68 -2.81 18.83 9.21
N GLY A 69 -1.71 18.76 9.97
CA GLY A 69 -1.03 19.91 10.57
C GLY A 69 -1.63 20.41 11.88
N ASP A 70 -2.50 19.63 12.52
CA ASP A 70 -3.02 19.94 13.86
C ASP A 70 -1.91 19.73 14.91
N ASN A 71 -1.90 20.57 15.96
CA ASN A 71 -0.90 20.55 17.02
C ASN A 71 -1.32 19.73 18.26
N LEU A 72 -2.49 19.10 18.22
CA LEU A 72 -3.09 18.27 19.26
C LEU A 72 -3.42 19.00 20.58
N ASP A 73 -3.35 20.33 20.63
CA ASP A 73 -3.59 21.11 21.87
C ASP A 73 -5.04 21.02 22.36
N ARG A 74 -5.98 20.80 21.43
CA ARG A 74 -7.41 20.66 21.74
C ARG A 74 -7.76 19.29 22.31
N LEU A 75 -6.83 18.34 22.30
CA LEU A 75 -7.09 16.99 22.79
C LEU A 75 -6.90 16.92 24.30
N ASN A 76 -7.86 16.31 24.98
CA ASN A 76 -7.66 15.88 26.35
C ASN A 76 -6.78 14.62 26.37
N ARG A 77 -5.46 14.82 26.29
CA ARG A 77 -4.46 13.74 26.24
C ARG A 77 -4.60 12.76 27.41
N GLN A 78 -4.88 13.29 28.60
CA GLN A 78 -5.06 12.49 29.81
C GLN A 78 -6.31 11.62 29.75
N ALA A 79 -7.42 12.14 29.20
CA ALA A 79 -8.61 11.33 29.00
C ALA A 79 -8.38 10.22 27.98
N ILE A 80 -7.65 10.49 26.89
CA ILE A 80 -7.33 9.48 25.88
C ILE A 80 -6.48 8.35 26.50
N ILE A 81 -5.44 8.66 27.27
CA ILE A 81 -4.61 7.62 27.89
C ILE A 81 -5.37 6.83 28.96
N GLU A 82 -6.26 7.48 29.71
CA GLU A 82 -7.16 6.80 30.67
C GLU A 82 -8.14 5.86 29.96
N GLY A 83 -8.64 6.26 28.79
CA GLY A 83 -9.41 5.41 27.91
C GLY A 83 -8.62 4.20 27.42
N ILE A 84 -7.41 4.40 26.91
CA ILE A 84 -6.53 3.28 26.49
C ILE A 84 -6.25 2.32 27.65
N LYS A 85 -6.00 2.84 28.86
CA LYS A 85 -5.76 2.02 30.06
C LYS A 85 -6.99 1.23 30.49
N SER A 86 -8.20 1.73 30.24
CA SER A 86 -9.43 0.96 30.54
C SER A 86 -9.63 -0.24 29.63
N LEU A 87 -9.00 -0.25 28.45
CA LEU A 87 -9.02 -1.38 27.51
C LEU A 87 -8.15 -2.56 27.97
N GLN A 88 -7.45 -2.42 29.09
CA GLN A 88 -6.63 -3.48 29.65
C GLN A 88 -7.46 -4.70 30.06
N HIS A 89 -7.08 -5.87 29.54
CA HIS A 89 -7.69 -7.16 29.80
C HIS A 89 -7.55 -7.53 31.29
N ILE A 90 -8.64 -8.02 31.87
CA ILE A 90 -8.80 -8.33 33.29
C ILE A 90 -7.76 -9.31 33.85
N ASN A 91 -7.16 -10.15 32.99
CA ASN A 91 -6.22 -11.20 33.41
C ASN A 91 -4.75 -10.94 33.02
N GLY A 92 -4.36 -9.73 32.62
CA GLY A 92 -2.94 -9.51 32.28
C GLY A 92 -2.52 -8.12 31.86
N ASN A 93 -3.33 -7.08 32.08
CA ASN A 93 -3.02 -5.70 31.66
C ASN A 93 -2.67 -5.55 30.17
N LEU A 94 -3.05 -6.51 29.31
CA LEU A 94 -2.86 -6.45 27.86
C LEU A 94 -3.98 -5.64 27.20
N ILE A 95 -3.71 -4.97 26.10
CA ILE A 95 -4.69 -4.07 25.49
C ILE A 95 -5.66 -4.83 24.58
N ASN A 96 -6.96 -4.71 24.86
CA ASN A 96 -8.03 -5.11 23.96
C ASN A 96 -8.26 -4.04 22.88
N GLY A 97 -8.91 -4.42 21.77
CA GLY A 97 -9.27 -3.45 20.73
C GLY A 97 -10.23 -2.34 21.20
N SER A 98 -11.16 -2.69 22.09
CA SER A 98 -12.17 -1.80 22.70
C SER A 98 -12.76 -2.49 23.94
N LEU A 99 -13.52 -1.77 24.78
CA LEU A 99 -14.18 -2.34 25.97
C LEU A 99 -15.10 -3.53 25.65
N PHE A 100 -15.67 -3.54 24.44
CA PHE A 100 -16.60 -4.57 23.98
C PHE A 100 -15.95 -5.55 22.99
N CYS A 101 -14.62 -5.52 22.86
CA CYS A 101 -13.85 -6.44 22.04
C CYS A 101 -12.97 -7.31 22.94
N PRO A 102 -13.20 -8.63 23.03
CA PRO A 102 -12.39 -9.51 23.88
C PRO A 102 -11.04 -9.89 23.23
N GLU A 103 -10.83 -9.53 21.97
CA GLU A 103 -9.59 -9.83 21.25
C GLU A 103 -8.44 -8.96 21.77
N PHE A 104 -7.31 -9.61 22.06
CA PHE A 104 -6.04 -8.96 22.38
C PHE A 104 -4.92 -9.64 21.60
N ASP A 105 -4.04 -8.85 21.00
CA ASP A 105 -2.80 -9.30 20.34
C ASP A 105 -1.85 -8.11 20.11
N PRO A 106 -0.64 -8.31 19.55
CA PRO A 106 0.31 -7.22 19.35
C PRO A 106 -0.17 -6.04 18.48
N ARG A 107 -1.23 -6.16 17.68
CA ARG A 107 -1.78 -5.04 16.90
C ARG A 107 -2.32 -3.94 17.82
N PHE A 108 -3.01 -4.35 18.88
CA PHE A 108 -3.59 -3.43 19.84
C PHE A 108 -2.54 -2.85 20.79
N ILE A 109 -1.53 -3.63 21.16
CA ILE A 109 -0.35 -3.13 21.89
C ILE A 109 0.37 -2.06 21.06
N PHE A 110 0.63 -2.33 19.78
CA PHE A 110 1.23 -1.34 18.88
C PHE A 110 0.42 -0.05 18.81
N SER A 111 -0.91 -0.16 18.67
CA SER A 111 -1.78 1.01 18.61
C SER A 111 -1.77 1.82 19.91
N ALA A 112 -1.75 1.15 21.08
CA ALA A 112 -1.65 1.82 22.37
C ALA A 112 -0.30 2.52 22.56
N VAL A 113 0.80 1.82 22.28
CA VAL A 113 2.16 2.34 22.38
C VAL A 113 2.37 3.52 21.42
N ALA A 114 1.92 3.41 20.17
CA ALA A 114 2.03 4.48 19.20
C ALA A 114 1.20 5.72 19.58
N SER A 115 -0.03 5.51 20.07
CA SER A 115 -0.87 6.61 20.55
C SER A 115 -0.23 7.31 21.75
N ALA A 116 0.26 6.55 22.74
CA ALA A 116 0.93 7.10 23.91
C ALA A 116 2.26 7.79 23.56
N TYR A 117 3.00 7.29 22.57
CA TYR A 117 4.22 7.94 22.06
C TYR A 117 3.90 9.31 21.45
N VAL A 118 2.87 9.39 20.59
CA VAL A 118 2.42 10.66 19.98
C VAL A 118 1.95 11.67 21.03
N LEU A 119 1.32 11.19 22.09
CA LEU A 119 0.79 12.03 23.17
C LEU A 119 1.86 12.42 24.22
N ASP A 120 3.07 11.88 24.13
CA ASP A 120 4.14 11.99 25.14
C ASP A 120 3.73 11.44 26.53
N LEU A 121 3.06 10.29 26.54
CA LEU A 121 2.50 9.64 27.74
C LEU A 121 2.83 8.13 27.84
N LEU A 122 3.96 7.71 27.25
CA LEU A 122 4.38 6.30 27.28
C LEU A 122 4.63 5.78 28.69
N ASP A 123 5.09 6.65 29.59
CA ASP A 123 5.37 6.36 31.00
C ASP A 123 4.12 5.96 31.80
N GLN A 124 2.92 6.27 31.29
CA GLN A 124 1.65 5.88 31.91
C GLN A 124 1.19 4.47 31.56
N LEU A 125 1.86 3.78 30.63
CA LEU A 125 1.57 2.41 30.21
C LEU A 125 2.52 1.40 30.87
N ASP A 126 2.05 0.16 31.05
CA ASP A 126 2.87 -0.93 31.59
C ASP A 126 3.72 -1.58 30.48
N LEU A 127 4.81 -0.90 30.12
CA LEU A 127 5.70 -1.32 29.03
C LEU A 127 6.38 -2.68 29.31
N ASP A 128 6.57 -3.04 30.59
CA ASP A 128 7.21 -4.30 30.99
C ASP A 128 6.29 -5.50 30.71
N ILE A 129 4.99 -5.37 31.02
CA ILE A 129 4.00 -6.39 30.67
C ILE A 129 3.89 -6.55 29.15
N PHE A 130 3.90 -5.45 28.39
CA PHE A 130 3.84 -5.51 26.93
C PHE A 130 5.06 -6.19 26.32
N GLU A 131 6.27 -5.83 26.76
CA GLU A 131 7.50 -6.50 26.32
C GLU A 131 7.43 -7.99 26.64
N LYS A 132 7.07 -8.36 27.86
CA LYS A 132 6.98 -9.76 28.29
C LYS A 132 6.05 -10.56 27.37
N PHE A 133 4.81 -10.09 27.16
CA PHE A 133 3.86 -10.80 26.31
C PHE A 133 4.33 -10.90 24.86
N MET A 134 4.84 -9.81 24.28
CA MET A 134 5.36 -9.85 22.91
C MET A 134 6.52 -10.83 22.76
N MET A 135 7.38 -10.97 23.78
CA MET A 135 8.47 -11.95 23.76
C MET A 135 7.99 -13.39 23.93
N GLU A 136 6.89 -13.62 24.64
CA GLU A 136 6.23 -14.94 24.67
C GLU A 136 5.63 -15.33 23.30
N CYS A 137 5.36 -14.34 22.43
CA CYS A 137 4.91 -14.56 21.05
C CYS A 137 6.04 -14.88 20.06
N LEU A 138 7.32 -14.84 20.47
CA LEU A 138 8.44 -15.20 19.61
C LEU A 138 8.39 -16.71 19.28
N THR A 139 8.38 -17.05 18.00
CA THR A 139 8.27 -18.43 17.54
C THR A 139 9.64 -19.08 17.30
N TYR A 140 9.63 -20.40 17.15
CA TYR A 140 10.82 -21.16 16.73
C TYR A 140 11.38 -20.71 15.37
N GLU A 141 10.59 -20.01 14.56
CA GLU A 141 11.00 -19.49 13.26
C GLU A 141 11.91 -18.26 13.38
N GLY A 142 11.92 -17.59 14.54
CA GLY A 142 12.67 -16.36 14.79
C GLY A 142 11.88 -15.07 14.59
N ALA A 143 10.56 -15.15 14.42
CA ALA A 143 9.67 -14.00 14.26
C ALA A 143 8.40 -14.19 15.12
N PHE A 144 7.42 -13.29 15.05
CA PHE A 144 6.33 -13.22 16.03
C PHE A 144 4.98 -13.67 15.49
N GLY A 145 4.26 -14.47 16.29
CA GLY A 145 2.85 -14.79 16.07
C GLY A 145 1.91 -13.88 16.87
N SER A 146 0.61 -13.91 16.58
CA SER A 146 -0.40 -13.07 17.29
C SER A 146 -0.60 -13.46 18.75
N SER A 147 -0.19 -14.66 19.15
CA SER A 147 -0.19 -15.13 20.54
C SER A 147 0.89 -16.19 20.72
N PRO A 148 1.26 -16.54 21.96
CA PRO A 148 2.24 -17.59 22.20
C PRO A 148 1.87 -18.89 21.49
N LYS A 149 2.87 -19.52 20.86
CA LYS A 149 2.76 -20.78 20.08
C LYS A 149 1.98 -20.68 18.76
N LEU A 150 1.54 -19.49 18.34
CA LEU A 150 0.94 -19.30 17.01
C LEU A 150 2.02 -19.07 15.93
N GLU A 151 1.62 -19.23 14.67
CA GLU A 151 2.49 -19.09 13.49
C GLU A 151 3.07 -17.67 13.37
N ALA A 152 4.35 -17.55 12.97
CA ALA A 152 4.94 -16.24 12.76
C ALA A 152 4.30 -15.52 11.57
N HIS A 153 4.04 -14.22 11.73
CA HIS A 153 3.39 -13.39 10.73
C HIS A 153 4.08 -12.03 10.62
N ALA A 154 4.31 -11.56 9.39
CA ALA A 154 5.08 -10.34 9.14
C ALA A 154 4.37 -9.08 9.68
N GLY A 155 3.04 -9.01 9.58
CA GLY A 155 2.27 -7.90 10.15
C GLY A 155 2.35 -7.85 11.68
N ILE A 156 2.35 -9.02 12.35
CA ILE A 156 2.49 -9.08 13.81
C ILE A 156 3.94 -8.77 14.21
N THR A 157 4.89 -9.30 13.47
CA THR A 157 6.32 -9.02 13.64
C THR A 157 6.59 -7.52 13.53
N TYR A 158 6.01 -6.83 12.55
CA TYR A 158 6.07 -5.37 12.48
C TYR A 158 5.53 -4.72 13.75
N CYS A 159 4.32 -5.10 14.19
CA CYS A 159 3.69 -4.50 15.38
C CYS A 159 4.59 -4.65 16.61
N VAL A 160 5.22 -5.82 16.79
CA VAL A 160 6.15 -6.06 17.88
C VAL A 160 7.41 -5.20 17.75
N LEU A 161 8.06 -5.20 16.59
CA LEU A 161 9.30 -4.44 16.39
C LEU A 161 9.08 -2.93 16.50
N ALA A 162 7.98 -2.41 15.95
CA ALA A 162 7.61 -1.01 16.06
C ALA A 162 7.30 -0.62 17.50
N SER A 163 6.56 -1.46 18.24
CA SER A 163 6.30 -1.23 19.67
C SER A 163 7.62 -1.20 20.46
N LEU A 164 8.48 -2.20 20.28
CA LEU A 164 9.79 -2.24 20.95
C LEU A 164 10.68 -1.05 20.56
N LYS A 165 10.60 -0.56 19.32
CA LYS A 165 11.35 0.62 18.88
C LYS A 165 10.84 1.89 19.55
N LEU A 166 9.53 2.11 19.58
CA LEU A 166 8.90 3.28 20.22
C LEU A 166 9.11 3.28 21.74
N MET A 167 9.13 2.11 22.37
CA MET A 167 9.47 1.96 23.80
C MET A 167 10.98 2.10 24.09
N ASN A 168 11.82 2.29 23.06
CA ASN A 168 13.28 2.30 23.15
C ASN A 168 13.88 1.02 23.76
N ARG A 169 13.33 -0.14 23.39
CA ARG A 169 13.72 -1.47 23.90
C ARG A 169 14.19 -2.46 22.83
N LEU A 170 13.99 -2.13 21.54
CA LEU A 170 14.34 -3.03 20.44
C LEU A 170 15.78 -3.55 20.51
N ASP A 171 16.76 -2.65 20.65
CA ASP A 171 18.18 -3.03 20.66
C ASP A 171 18.63 -3.65 21.99
N LYS A 172 17.85 -3.50 23.07
CA LYS A 172 18.04 -4.21 24.34
C LYS A 172 17.59 -5.68 24.21
N VAL A 173 16.43 -5.90 23.59
CA VAL A 173 15.82 -7.23 23.44
C VAL A 173 16.46 -8.03 22.30
N PHE A 174 16.81 -7.36 21.20
CA PHE A 174 17.52 -7.92 20.07
C PHE A 174 18.82 -7.15 19.82
N PRO A 175 19.88 -7.38 20.60
CA PRO A 175 21.16 -6.71 20.41
C PRO A 175 21.72 -6.88 19.00
N VAL A 176 22.37 -5.84 18.48
CA VAL A 176 23.05 -5.89 17.18
C VAL A 176 24.10 -7.00 17.20
N GLY A 177 24.05 -7.90 16.21
CA GLY A 177 24.94 -9.05 16.11
C GLY A 177 24.52 -10.27 16.93
N SER A 178 23.42 -10.23 17.69
CA SER A 178 22.93 -11.43 18.38
C SER A 178 22.38 -12.48 17.42
N PHE A 179 22.44 -13.74 17.83
CA PHE A 179 21.89 -14.85 17.06
C PHE A 179 20.40 -14.70 16.81
N GLU A 180 19.65 -14.24 17.83
CA GLU A 180 18.21 -14.01 17.77
C GLU A 180 17.87 -12.92 16.76
N ARG A 181 18.61 -11.81 16.75
CA ARG A 181 18.43 -10.73 15.78
C ARG A 181 18.73 -11.22 14.36
N GLN A 182 19.81 -11.98 14.17
CA GLN A 182 20.14 -12.53 12.86
C GLN A 182 19.07 -13.50 12.36
N LYS A 183 18.53 -14.34 13.25
CA LYS A 183 17.45 -15.28 12.91
C LYS A 183 16.18 -14.55 12.47
N LEU A 184 15.81 -13.47 13.16
CA LEU A 184 14.71 -12.59 12.78
C LEU A 184 14.94 -11.92 11.42
N ILE A 185 16.12 -11.36 11.20
CA ILE A 185 16.50 -10.75 9.91
C ILE A 185 16.37 -11.77 8.77
N ASN A 186 16.93 -12.97 8.95
CA ASN A 186 16.83 -14.04 7.97
C ASN A 186 15.37 -14.44 7.69
N TRP A 187 14.54 -14.50 8.74
CA TRP A 187 13.11 -14.79 8.58
C TRP A 187 12.42 -13.71 7.74
N LEU A 188 12.66 -12.42 8.02
CA LEU A 188 12.09 -11.30 7.27
C LEU A 188 12.56 -11.26 5.81
N LEU A 189 13.86 -11.40 5.56
CA LEU A 189 14.41 -11.43 4.19
C LEU A 189 13.85 -12.62 3.39
N SER A 190 13.67 -13.78 4.02
CA SER A 190 13.05 -14.96 3.39
C SER A 190 11.56 -14.81 3.07
N ARG A 191 10.94 -13.66 3.36
CA ARG A 191 9.58 -13.34 2.87
C ARG A 191 9.59 -12.85 1.43
N GLN A 192 10.74 -12.45 0.88
CA GLN A 192 10.82 -11.95 -0.49
C GLN A 192 10.75 -13.10 -1.51
N ASN A 193 9.79 -13.00 -2.43
CA ASN A 193 9.63 -13.84 -3.60
C ASN A 193 8.91 -13.03 -4.69
N GLY A 194 9.63 -12.22 -5.46
CA GLY A 194 8.98 -11.12 -6.19
C GLY A 194 8.67 -9.99 -5.21
N GLY A 195 7.43 -9.97 -4.73
CA GLY A 195 7.01 -9.17 -3.57
C GLY A 195 7.34 -9.84 -2.24
N PHE A 196 6.76 -9.33 -1.15
CA PHE A 196 6.84 -9.97 0.16
C PHE A 196 5.56 -10.75 0.48
N ASN A 197 5.69 -11.90 1.15
CA ASN A 197 4.55 -12.59 1.76
C ASN A 197 4.49 -12.34 3.29
N GLY A 198 3.34 -12.63 3.88
CA GLY A 198 3.13 -12.47 5.33
C GLY A 198 3.70 -13.60 6.17
N ARG A 199 3.84 -14.79 5.59
CA ARG A 199 4.23 -16.03 6.27
C ARG A 199 4.68 -17.06 5.24
N ARG A 200 5.39 -18.10 5.71
CA ARG A 200 5.97 -19.13 4.83
C ARG A 200 4.91 -19.80 3.95
N HIS A 201 5.29 -20.11 2.72
CA HIS A 201 4.46 -20.80 1.73
C HIS A 201 3.12 -20.09 1.39
N LYS A 202 3.07 -18.77 1.56
CA LYS A 202 1.97 -17.94 1.05
C LYS A 202 2.46 -17.07 -0.10
N ASP A 203 1.53 -16.73 -0.96
CA ASP A 203 1.78 -15.85 -2.09
C ASP A 203 2.13 -14.44 -1.60
N PRO A 204 2.94 -13.70 -2.38
CA PRO A 204 3.22 -12.31 -2.10
C PRO A 204 1.95 -11.46 -2.08
N ASP A 205 1.98 -10.42 -1.25
CA ASP A 205 0.90 -9.45 -1.11
C ASP A 205 1.54 -8.06 -0.94
N THR A 206 1.05 -7.10 -1.73
CA THR A 206 1.54 -5.73 -1.81
C THR A 206 1.70 -5.06 -0.46
N CYS A 207 0.81 -5.33 0.51
CA CYS A 207 0.88 -4.66 1.81
C CYS A 207 2.13 -5.05 2.62
N TYR A 208 2.72 -6.22 2.36
CA TYR A 208 3.95 -6.64 3.03
C TYR A 208 5.19 -5.88 2.57
N THR A 209 5.09 -5.10 1.49
CA THR A 209 6.11 -4.09 1.16
C THR A 209 6.37 -3.18 2.35
N PHE A 210 5.31 -2.72 3.04
CA PHE A 210 5.45 -1.96 4.26
C PHE A 210 5.79 -2.83 5.45
N TRP A 211 4.99 -3.87 5.74
CA TRP A 211 5.17 -4.63 6.98
C TRP A 211 6.56 -5.27 7.10
N VAL A 212 7.07 -5.86 6.02
CA VAL A 212 8.43 -6.42 6.00
C VAL A 212 9.46 -5.32 5.80
N GLY A 213 9.24 -4.38 4.87
CA GLY A 213 10.21 -3.35 4.56
C GLY A 213 10.51 -2.41 5.73
N ALA A 214 9.48 -1.94 6.43
CA ALA A 214 9.63 -1.13 7.63
C ALA A 214 10.29 -1.91 8.78
N SER A 215 10.00 -3.21 8.91
CA SER A 215 10.68 -4.08 9.88
C SER A 215 12.18 -4.19 9.60
N LEU A 216 12.56 -4.40 8.34
CA LEU A 216 13.98 -4.43 7.93
C LEU A 216 14.66 -3.07 8.12
N ARG A 217 13.94 -1.97 7.88
CA ARG A 217 14.43 -0.61 8.12
C ARG A 217 14.68 -0.33 9.60
N MET A 218 13.78 -0.73 10.49
CA MET A 218 13.97 -0.61 11.94
C MET A 218 15.19 -1.41 12.43
N LEU A 219 15.49 -2.52 11.76
CA LEU A 219 16.64 -3.37 12.06
C LEU A 219 17.95 -2.89 11.41
N GLY A 220 17.89 -1.91 10.50
CA GLY A 220 19.05 -1.32 9.81
C GLY A 220 19.62 -2.19 8.67
N VAL A 221 18.77 -3.01 8.05
CA VAL A 221 19.18 -4.06 7.09
C VAL A 221 18.40 -4.01 5.77
N GLN A 222 17.73 -2.90 5.48
CA GLN A 222 16.94 -2.69 4.26
C GLN A 222 17.77 -2.80 2.96
N GLN A 223 19.09 -2.65 3.03
CA GLN A 223 20.01 -2.79 1.89
C GLN A 223 20.07 -4.21 1.32
N TYR A 224 19.65 -5.22 2.07
CA TYR A 224 19.64 -6.62 1.61
C TYR A 224 18.36 -7.00 0.84
N VAL A 225 17.43 -6.07 0.67
CA VAL A 225 16.21 -6.30 -0.13
C VAL A 225 16.55 -6.23 -1.62
N GLU A 226 16.07 -7.20 -2.40
CA GLU A 226 16.17 -7.17 -3.85
C GLU A 226 15.16 -6.16 -4.44
N LYS A 227 15.54 -4.88 -4.39
CA LYS A 227 14.68 -3.73 -4.70
C LYS A 227 14.08 -3.75 -6.11
N GLU A 228 14.84 -4.15 -7.11
CA GLU A 228 14.39 -4.21 -8.50
C GLU A 228 13.24 -5.22 -8.66
N ILE A 229 13.39 -6.42 -8.09
CA ILE A 229 12.38 -7.49 -8.15
C ILE A 229 11.11 -7.08 -7.38
N LEU A 230 11.27 -6.40 -6.24
CA LEU A 230 10.15 -5.86 -5.47
C LEU A 230 9.37 -4.81 -6.26
N LEU A 231 10.05 -3.88 -6.92
CA LEU A 231 9.41 -2.84 -7.75
C LEU A 231 8.61 -3.49 -8.89
N LYS A 232 9.16 -4.50 -9.58
CA LYS A 232 8.45 -5.24 -10.62
C LYS A 232 7.14 -5.83 -10.11
N PHE A 233 7.17 -6.44 -8.92
CA PHE A 233 5.97 -6.95 -8.29
C PHE A 233 4.95 -5.85 -7.99
N ILE A 234 5.35 -4.76 -7.35
CA ILE A 234 4.44 -3.65 -6.99
C ILE A 234 3.82 -3.03 -8.24
N CYS A 235 4.61 -2.77 -9.29
CA CYS A 235 4.10 -2.28 -10.58
C CYS A 235 3.06 -3.22 -11.18
N SER A 236 3.26 -4.53 -11.06
CA SER A 236 2.29 -5.51 -11.57
C SER A 236 0.96 -5.52 -10.79
N THR A 237 0.91 -4.89 -9.62
CA THR A 237 -0.33 -4.73 -8.83
C THR A 237 -1.00 -3.37 -9.00
N TYR A 238 -0.43 -2.47 -9.81
CA TYR A 238 -1.01 -1.16 -10.06
C TYR A 238 -2.24 -1.25 -10.96
N ASP A 239 -3.32 -0.57 -10.60
CA ASP A 239 -4.51 -0.43 -11.46
C ASP A 239 -4.34 0.80 -12.37
N PRO A 240 -4.16 0.62 -13.69
CA PRO A 240 -3.95 1.73 -14.61
C PRO A 240 -5.20 2.55 -14.91
N ILE A 241 -6.39 2.06 -14.55
CA ILE A 241 -7.67 2.71 -14.85
C ILE A 241 -8.08 3.60 -13.69
N VAL A 242 -8.18 3.04 -12.48
CA VAL A 242 -8.65 3.79 -11.30
C VAL A 242 -7.52 4.37 -10.47
N GLY A 243 -6.28 3.93 -10.71
CA GLY A 243 -5.13 4.25 -9.88
C GLY A 243 -5.11 3.44 -8.58
N GLY A 244 -3.95 3.47 -7.91
CA GLY A 244 -3.73 2.70 -6.68
C GLY A 244 -3.24 1.28 -6.93
N PHE A 245 -3.11 0.53 -5.84
CA PHE A 245 -2.52 -0.81 -5.86
C PHE A 245 -3.47 -1.86 -5.30
N MET A 246 -3.45 -3.02 -5.96
CA MET A 246 -4.12 -4.24 -5.57
C MET A 246 -3.26 -5.04 -4.60
N LYS A 247 -3.87 -6.05 -3.97
CA LYS A 247 -3.16 -7.05 -3.17
C LYS A 247 -2.10 -7.82 -3.97
N SER A 248 -2.48 -8.24 -5.18
CA SER A 248 -1.68 -9.09 -6.05
C SER A 248 -1.98 -8.73 -7.51
N PRO A 249 -1.18 -9.22 -8.48
CA PRO A 249 -1.36 -8.87 -9.90
C PRO A 249 -2.67 -9.39 -10.49
N ASP A 250 -3.22 -10.43 -9.89
CA ASP A 250 -4.50 -11.07 -10.20
C ASP A 250 -5.64 -10.59 -9.29
N GLY A 251 -5.42 -9.51 -8.52
CA GLY A 251 -6.44 -8.95 -7.63
C GLY A 251 -7.61 -8.32 -8.39
N ASP A 252 -8.78 -8.32 -7.75
CA ASP A 252 -10.02 -7.83 -8.38
C ASP A 252 -10.13 -6.30 -8.39
N SER A 253 -9.54 -5.62 -7.41
CA SER A 253 -9.63 -4.16 -7.28
C SER A 253 -8.51 -3.58 -6.43
N ALA A 254 -8.08 -2.37 -6.78
CA ALA A 254 -7.21 -1.57 -5.94
C ALA A 254 -7.98 -1.06 -4.71
N ASP A 255 -7.29 -0.93 -3.58
CA ASP A 255 -7.88 -0.38 -2.36
C ASP A 255 -6.93 0.55 -1.61
N GLN A 256 -7.50 1.30 -0.67
CA GLN A 256 -6.79 2.32 0.10
C GLN A 256 -5.65 1.74 0.94
N LEU A 257 -5.83 0.52 1.47
CA LEU A 257 -4.83 -0.12 2.33
C LEU A 257 -3.61 -0.54 1.52
N HIS A 258 -3.81 -1.30 0.44
CA HIS A 258 -2.68 -1.76 -0.39
C HIS A 258 -1.99 -0.59 -1.08
N THR A 259 -2.75 0.44 -1.48
CA THR A 259 -2.17 1.67 -2.02
C THR A 259 -1.27 2.37 -1.01
N TYR A 260 -1.78 2.62 0.19
CA TYR A 260 -1.02 3.26 1.25
C TYR A 260 0.22 2.45 1.66
N MET A 261 0.07 1.13 1.78
CA MET A 261 1.15 0.24 2.22
C MET A 261 2.22 0.02 1.14
N ALA A 262 1.85 0.00 -0.14
CA ALA A 262 2.83 -0.03 -1.23
C ALA A 262 3.75 1.19 -1.15
N LEU A 263 3.14 2.39 -1.14
CA LEU A 263 3.84 3.67 -1.13
C LEU A 263 4.68 3.85 0.13
N SER A 264 4.12 3.54 1.30
CA SER A 264 4.82 3.65 2.58
C SER A 264 6.00 2.68 2.67
N GLY A 265 5.85 1.46 2.15
CA GLY A 265 6.91 0.47 2.13
C GLY A 265 8.06 0.85 1.19
N LEU A 266 7.74 1.36 0.00
CA LEU A 266 8.74 1.92 -0.91
C LEU A 266 9.48 3.09 -0.25
N SER A 267 8.78 4.01 0.39
CA SER A 267 9.40 5.10 1.14
C SER A 267 10.41 4.58 2.19
N CYS A 268 10.02 3.59 3.01
CA CYS A 268 10.91 3.00 4.02
C CYS A 268 12.20 2.37 3.44
N LEU A 269 12.09 1.72 2.28
CA LEU A 269 13.17 0.95 1.68
C LEU A 269 14.12 1.80 0.82
N PHE A 270 13.63 2.90 0.24
CA PHE A 270 14.36 3.70 -0.74
C PHE A 270 14.85 5.05 -0.21
N ILE A 271 14.33 5.57 0.91
CA ILE A 271 14.90 6.77 1.55
C ILE A 271 16.33 6.46 2.03
N ASN A 272 17.31 7.15 1.47
CA ASN A 272 18.72 6.99 1.86
C ASN A 272 18.95 7.35 3.33
N GLN A 273 19.84 6.63 4.01
CA GLN A 273 20.63 7.29 5.05
C GLN A 273 21.72 8.11 4.36
N PRO A 274 22.16 9.25 4.93
CA PRO A 274 23.36 9.91 4.45
C PRO A 274 24.53 8.96 4.65
N THR A 275 24.87 8.18 3.62
CA THR A 275 26.05 7.33 3.62
C THR A 275 27.03 7.95 2.63
N SER A 276 28.24 8.17 3.13
CA SER A 276 29.39 8.76 2.46
C SER A 276 29.97 7.85 1.34
N GLY A 277 29.13 7.25 0.50
CA GLY A 277 29.51 6.34 -0.57
C GLY A 277 28.77 6.68 -1.86
N LYS A 278 29.51 6.66 -2.98
CA LYS A 278 28.95 6.96 -4.32
C LYS A 278 27.85 5.95 -4.69
N PRO A 279 26.72 6.40 -5.26
CA PRO A 279 25.70 5.50 -5.80
C PRO A 279 26.21 4.77 -7.04
N ASP A 280 25.81 3.49 -7.19
CA ASP A 280 26.04 2.69 -8.38
C ASP A 280 25.18 3.19 -9.55
N GLY A 281 25.74 3.17 -10.76
CA GLY A 281 25.26 3.90 -11.94
C GLY A 281 23.82 3.64 -12.41
N ASP A 282 23.22 2.50 -12.10
CA ASP A 282 21.82 2.20 -12.46
C ASP A 282 20.81 2.68 -11.39
N THR A 283 21.27 2.95 -10.18
CA THR A 283 20.44 3.58 -9.12
C THR A 283 20.46 5.09 -9.18
N ALA A 284 21.41 5.69 -9.90
CA ALA A 284 21.56 7.14 -10.00
C ALA A 284 20.32 7.81 -10.58
N HIS A 285 19.66 7.22 -11.58
CA HIS A 285 18.46 7.83 -12.20
C HIS A 285 17.22 7.75 -11.30
N LEU A 286 17.06 6.67 -10.52
CA LEU A 286 15.97 6.54 -9.53
C LEU A 286 16.23 7.41 -8.30
N VAL A 287 17.48 7.49 -7.85
CA VAL A 287 17.90 8.38 -6.76
C VAL A 287 17.78 9.83 -7.19
N GLU A 288 18.13 10.20 -8.42
CA GLU A 288 17.97 11.55 -8.97
C GLU A 288 16.48 11.91 -9.17
N SER A 289 15.66 10.96 -9.65
CA SER A 289 14.19 11.12 -9.69
C SER A 289 13.58 11.21 -8.29
N MET A 290 14.19 10.63 -7.25
CA MET A 290 13.75 10.70 -5.85
C MET A 290 14.32 11.90 -5.06
N GLU A 291 15.53 12.37 -5.37
CA GLU A 291 16.17 13.56 -4.80
C GLU A 291 15.51 14.84 -5.33
N ASN A 292 15.02 14.82 -6.57
CA ASN A 292 14.12 15.84 -7.10
C ASN A 292 12.73 15.85 -6.40
N LEU A 293 12.43 14.86 -5.54
CA LEU A 293 11.18 14.81 -4.75
C LEU A 293 11.31 15.45 -3.38
N ASN A 294 12.41 16.15 -3.07
CA ASN A 294 12.66 16.96 -1.88
C ASN A 294 11.60 16.82 -0.76
N LEU A 295 11.52 15.62 -0.18
CA LEU A 295 10.35 15.12 0.58
C LEU A 295 10.12 15.86 1.90
N ASP A 296 11.06 16.71 2.27
CA ASP A 296 11.07 17.48 3.50
C ASP A 296 10.08 18.68 3.45
N GLU A 297 9.55 19.05 2.27
CA GLU A 297 8.67 20.23 2.11
C GLU A 297 7.44 20.04 1.18
N ILE A 298 7.03 18.81 0.85
CA ILE A 298 6.02 18.58 -0.20
C ILE A 298 4.60 18.47 0.34
N SER A 299 3.68 19.29 -0.19
CA SER A 299 2.24 19.19 0.11
C SER A 299 1.62 17.90 -0.47
N ASN A 300 0.58 17.35 0.19
CA ASN A 300 -0.11 16.13 -0.26
C ASN A 300 -0.55 16.17 -1.74
N SER A 301 -0.88 17.36 -2.27
CA SER A 301 -1.27 17.56 -3.68
C SER A 301 -0.10 17.41 -4.67
N GLN A 302 1.12 17.76 -4.24
CA GLN A 302 2.34 17.59 -5.02
C GLN A 302 2.84 16.15 -4.92
N LEU A 303 2.68 15.49 -3.77
CA LEU A 303 2.99 14.06 -3.61
C LEU A 303 2.14 13.20 -4.55
N VAL A 304 0.84 13.47 -4.67
CA VAL A 304 -0.05 12.79 -5.63
C VAL A 304 0.36 13.07 -7.07
N ARG A 305 0.69 14.31 -7.44
CA ARG A 305 1.21 14.64 -8.78
C ARG A 305 2.56 13.99 -9.10
N ILE A 306 3.42 13.88 -8.11
CA ILE A 306 4.73 13.25 -8.20
C ILE A 306 4.57 11.75 -8.37
N LEU A 307 3.72 11.12 -7.56
CA LEU A 307 3.40 9.70 -7.70
C LEU A 307 2.72 9.41 -9.03
N ASP A 308 1.81 10.27 -9.49
CA ASP A 308 1.23 10.19 -10.84
C ASP A 308 2.30 10.35 -11.93
N GLN A 309 3.29 11.23 -11.74
CA GLN A 309 4.41 11.38 -12.68
C GLN A 309 5.39 10.20 -12.62
N LEU A 310 5.68 9.66 -11.44
CA LEU A 310 6.52 8.48 -11.26
C LEU A 310 5.83 7.26 -11.87
N VAL A 311 4.51 7.16 -11.72
CA VAL A 311 3.68 6.16 -12.38
C VAL A 311 3.68 6.38 -13.90
N GLN A 312 3.41 7.58 -14.41
CA GLN A 312 3.26 7.83 -15.85
C GLN A 312 4.58 7.91 -16.64
N LYS A 313 5.65 8.44 -16.04
CA LYS A 313 6.94 8.69 -16.72
C LYS A 313 7.99 7.63 -16.44
N ASP A 314 7.99 7.02 -15.26
CA ASP A 314 9.04 6.07 -14.87
C ASP A 314 8.51 4.63 -14.83
N LEU A 315 7.37 4.39 -14.17
CA LEU A 315 6.83 3.04 -13.98
C LEU A 315 6.03 2.54 -15.18
N VAL A 316 5.28 3.39 -15.91
CA VAL A 316 4.53 2.97 -17.11
C VAL A 316 5.48 2.56 -18.25
N PRO A 317 6.56 3.32 -18.57
CA PRO A 317 7.54 2.87 -19.56
C PRO A 317 8.30 1.62 -19.12
N ILE A 318 8.60 1.47 -17.82
CA ILE A 318 9.17 0.24 -17.25
C ILE A 318 8.15 -0.91 -17.32
N THR A 319 6.86 -0.67 -17.08
CA THR A 319 5.80 -1.69 -17.18
C THR A 319 5.55 -2.11 -18.63
N ILE A 320 5.71 -1.20 -19.60
CA ILE A 320 5.67 -1.48 -21.04
C ILE A 320 6.93 -2.26 -21.46
N ALA A 321 8.12 -1.84 -21.01
CA ALA A 321 9.38 -2.54 -21.25
C ALA A 321 9.41 -3.93 -20.55
N LEU A 322 8.74 -4.08 -19.42
CA LEU A 322 8.60 -5.35 -18.69
C LEU A 322 7.46 -6.21 -19.22
N ARG A 323 6.37 -5.66 -19.78
CA ARG A 323 5.45 -6.43 -20.64
C ARG A 323 6.20 -6.96 -21.86
N TRP A 324 7.13 -6.18 -22.41
CA TRP A 324 7.99 -6.56 -23.52
C TRP A 324 9.01 -7.65 -23.10
N LEU A 325 9.62 -7.57 -21.92
CA LEU A 325 10.59 -8.56 -21.41
C LEU A 325 9.94 -9.81 -20.78
N ALA A 326 8.81 -9.67 -20.09
CA ALA A 326 8.00 -10.77 -19.55
C ALA A 326 7.19 -11.50 -20.64
N SER A 327 7.06 -10.91 -21.84
CA SER A 327 6.59 -11.63 -23.03
C SER A 327 7.61 -12.63 -23.60
N GLY A 328 8.69 -12.93 -22.87
CA GLY A 328 9.44 -14.18 -23.03
C GLY A 328 8.61 -15.42 -22.68
N ARG A 329 7.47 -15.64 -23.36
CA ARG A 329 6.92 -16.99 -23.48
C ARG A 329 7.93 -17.81 -24.28
N ARG A 330 8.47 -18.80 -23.56
CA ARG A 330 9.19 -20.02 -23.97
C ARG A 330 9.25 -20.29 -25.46
N LEU A 331 10.39 -20.83 -25.89
CA LEU A 331 10.58 -21.73 -27.03
C LEU A 331 9.40 -22.70 -27.22
N PHE A 332 8.31 -22.22 -27.79
CA PHE A 332 7.60 -22.92 -28.81
C PHE A 332 8.00 -22.21 -30.08
N THR A 333 8.56 -22.96 -31.01
CA THR A 333 8.58 -22.60 -32.43
C THR A 333 7.13 -22.46 -32.90
N THR A 334 6.44 -21.39 -32.52
CA THR A 334 5.28 -20.90 -33.24
C THR A 334 5.83 -20.02 -34.34
N VAL A 335 5.76 -20.58 -35.54
CA VAL A 335 6.05 -19.93 -36.80
C VAL A 335 5.56 -18.48 -36.74
N PHE A 336 6.38 -17.53 -37.16
CA PHE A 336 6.00 -16.13 -37.38
C PHE A 336 4.91 -16.09 -38.46
N GLN A 337 3.67 -16.37 -38.06
CA GLN A 337 2.51 -16.49 -38.93
C GLN A 337 1.57 -15.34 -38.64
N LYS A 338 1.02 -14.79 -39.73
CA LYS A 338 -0.03 -13.78 -39.67
C LYS A 338 -1.19 -14.34 -38.85
N PRO A 339 -1.75 -13.59 -37.89
CA PRO A 339 -2.91 -14.05 -37.14
C PRO A 339 -4.08 -14.32 -38.09
N ILE A 340 -4.92 -15.30 -37.74
CA ILE A 340 -6.11 -15.67 -38.49
C ILE A 340 -7.29 -14.88 -37.90
N PRO A 341 -8.17 -14.29 -38.72
CA PRO A 341 -9.36 -13.58 -38.23
C PRO A 341 -10.26 -14.53 -37.42
N PRO A 342 -10.86 -14.08 -36.31
CA PRO A 342 -11.80 -14.86 -35.52
C PRO A 342 -13.09 -15.15 -36.32
N ASP A 343 -13.79 -16.22 -35.97
CA ASP A 343 -15.07 -16.53 -36.59
C ASP A 343 -16.12 -15.49 -36.15
N PRO A 344 -17.01 -14.99 -37.05
CA PRO A 344 -18.09 -14.08 -36.67
C PRO A 344 -18.91 -14.53 -35.44
N GLY A 345 -19.07 -15.85 -35.22
CA GLY A 345 -19.76 -16.42 -34.07
C GLY A 345 -19.04 -16.27 -32.72
N GLU A 346 -17.75 -15.92 -32.71
CA GLU A 346 -16.96 -15.68 -31.49
C GLU A 346 -17.14 -14.25 -30.94
N CYS A 347 -17.80 -13.37 -31.69
CA CYS A 347 -18.08 -12.00 -31.29
C CYS A 347 -19.47 -11.86 -30.67
N CYS A 348 -19.55 -11.21 -29.50
CA CYS A 348 -20.83 -10.92 -28.85
C CYS A 348 -21.64 -9.78 -29.52
N ALA A 349 -21.07 -9.10 -30.52
CA ALA A 349 -21.64 -7.98 -31.28
C ALA A 349 -22.21 -6.80 -30.45
N SER A 350 -21.88 -6.73 -29.15
CA SER A 350 -22.40 -5.73 -28.21
C SER A 350 -21.37 -4.70 -27.75
N GLY A 351 -20.17 -4.69 -28.35
CA GLY A 351 -19.09 -3.75 -28.01
C GLY A 351 -18.45 -4.02 -26.64
N CYS A 352 -18.24 -5.29 -26.27
CA CYS A 352 -17.66 -5.64 -24.99
C CYS A 352 -16.16 -5.34 -24.89
N ILE A 353 -15.67 -5.22 -23.65
CA ILE A 353 -14.26 -4.95 -23.32
C ILE A 353 -13.29 -6.07 -23.74
N ASN A 354 -13.79 -7.29 -23.97
CA ASN A 354 -13.00 -8.46 -24.38
C ASN A 354 -13.28 -8.84 -25.84
N CYS A 355 -13.42 -7.84 -26.72
CA CYS A 355 -13.78 -8.08 -28.12
C CYS A 355 -12.68 -8.89 -28.84
N VAL A 356 -13.03 -10.07 -29.35
CA VAL A 356 -12.12 -10.95 -30.11
C VAL A 356 -11.51 -10.28 -31.33
N TRP A 357 -12.24 -9.32 -31.91
CA TRP A 357 -11.76 -8.54 -33.04
C TRP A 357 -10.74 -7.47 -32.65
N ILE A 358 -10.79 -6.94 -31.43
CA ILE A 358 -9.76 -6.04 -30.90
C ILE A 358 -8.47 -6.84 -30.66
N ASP A 359 -8.56 -8.02 -30.04
CA ASP A 359 -7.41 -8.92 -29.86
C ASP A 359 -6.77 -9.29 -31.21
N TYR A 360 -7.59 -9.62 -32.21
CA TYR A 360 -7.11 -9.88 -33.57
C TYR A 360 -6.41 -8.68 -34.19
N ALA A 361 -6.99 -7.47 -34.07
CA ALA A 361 -6.38 -6.24 -34.57
C ALA A 361 -5.03 -5.94 -33.92
N ASP A 362 -4.92 -6.11 -32.61
CA ASP A 362 -3.67 -5.92 -31.85
C ASP A 362 -2.59 -6.92 -32.28
N ARG A 363 -2.95 -8.19 -32.47
CA ARG A 363 -2.03 -9.22 -32.95
C ARG A 363 -1.60 -8.99 -34.40
N LEU A 364 -2.49 -8.45 -35.23
CA LEU A 364 -2.20 -8.15 -36.63
C LEU A 364 -1.29 -6.92 -36.75
N LEU A 365 -1.52 -5.90 -35.92
CA LEU A 365 -0.62 -4.77 -35.75
C LEU A 365 0.78 -5.25 -35.36
N ASP A 366 0.89 -6.07 -34.31
CA ASP A 366 2.18 -6.61 -33.85
C ASP A 366 2.90 -7.44 -34.94
N TYR A 367 2.16 -8.25 -35.71
CA TYR A 367 2.71 -9.00 -36.84
C TYR A 367 3.36 -8.08 -37.88
N HIS A 368 2.67 -7.02 -38.31
CA HIS A 368 3.20 -6.10 -39.32
C HIS A 368 4.30 -5.20 -38.74
N PHE A 369 4.19 -4.76 -37.48
CA PHE A 369 5.26 -4.01 -36.81
C PHE A 369 6.57 -4.80 -36.74
N LYS A 370 6.51 -6.10 -36.43
CA LYS A 370 7.69 -6.97 -36.43
C LYS A 370 8.33 -7.15 -37.81
N ARG A 371 7.60 -6.91 -38.91
CA ARG A 371 8.15 -6.92 -40.28
C ARG A 371 8.83 -5.61 -40.69
N LEU A 372 8.58 -4.51 -39.99
CA LEU A 372 9.04 -3.16 -40.37
C LEU A 372 10.45 -2.78 -39.84
N GLY A 373 11.37 -3.74 -39.67
CA GLY A 373 12.66 -3.55 -38.98
C GLY A 373 13.45 -2.25 -39.28
N ASN A 374 14.09 -1.71 -38.23
CA ASN A 374 15.01 -0.55 -38.15
C ASN A 374 14.57 0.83 -38.73
N LYS A 375 13.97 1.63 -37.83
CA LYS A 375 14.12 3.07 -37.46
C LYS A 375 14.58 4.19 -38.43
N ALA A 376 14.67 4.03 -39.76
CA ALA A 376 15.03 5.16 -40.64
C ALA A 376 13.92 5.66 -41.60
N GLU A 377 12.82 4.91 -41.78
CA GLU A 377 11.74 5.26 -42.74
C GLU A 377 10.34 5.29 -42.08
N ALA A 378 10.26 5.73 -40.82
CA ALA A 378 9.05 5.61 -39.99
C ALA A 378 7.77 6.23 -40.63
N ASN A 379 7.86 7.40 -41.27
CA ASN A 379 6.66 8.08 -41.79
C ASN A 379 6.09 7.47 -43.08
N ALA A 380 6.94 6.98 -44.00
CA ALA A 380 6.48 6.30 -45.21
C ALA A 380 5.89 4.91 -44.86
N ASN A 381 6.51 4.24 -43.87
CA ASN A 381 6.11 2.91 -43.42
C ASN A 381 4.80 2.93 -42.62
N VAL A 382 4.51 3.97 -41.83
CA VAL A 382 3.23 4.12 -41.11
C VAL A 382 2.05 4.33 -42.07
N LYS A 383 2.21 5.15 -43.12
CA LYS A 383 1.16 5.34 -44.12
C LYS A 383 0.88 4.06 -44.91
N SER A 384 1.94 3.37 -45.33
CA SER A 384 1.84 2.07 -46.02
C SER A 384 1.22 0.98 -45.13
N LEU A 385 1.55 0.97 -43.82
CA LEU A 385 0.96 0.08 -42.83
C LEU A 385 -0.54 0.33 -42.67
N ARG A 386 -0.95 1.61 -42.57
CA ARG A 386 -2.35 2.01 -42.45
C ARG A 386 -3.19 1.54 -43.65
N GLU A 387 -2.65 1.68 -44.86
CA GLU A 387 -3.30 1.21 -46.09
C GLU A 387 -3.38 -0.33 -46.15
N THR A 388 -2.32 -1.01 -45.71
CA THR A 388 -2.28 -2.48 -45.67
C THR A 388 -3.30 -3.06 -44.69
N LEU A 389 -3.36 -2.52 -43.47
CA LEU A 389 -4.32 -2.93 -42.45
C LEU A 389 -5.76 -2.61 -42.87
N ARG A 390 -6.01 -1.44 -43.47
CA ARG A 390 -7.33 -1.10 -44.01
C ARG A 390 -7.81 -2.08 -45.08
N ARG A 391 -6.91 -2.53 -45.96
CA ARG A 391 -7.24 -3.54 -46.96
C ARG A 391 -7.55 -4.89 -46.32
N GLU A 392 -6.76 -5.32 -45.34
CA GLU A 392 -6.98 -6.60 -44.66
C GLU A 392 -8.27 -6.59 -43.81
N MET A 393 -8.65 -5.44 -43.23
CA MET A 393 -9.91 -5.29 -42.50
C MET A 393 -11.12 -5.14 -43.43
N SER A 394 -10.91 -4.81 -44.72
CA SER A 394 -12.01 -4.76 -45.70
C SER A 394 -12.63 -6.12 -45.99
N GLU A 395 -11.94 -7.21 -45.63
CA GLU A 395 -12.42 -8.60 -45.72
C GLU A 395 -13.43 -8.95 -44.61
N ILE A 396 -13.62 -8.08 -43.61
CA ILE A 396 -14.64 -8.26 -42.59
C ILE A 396 -16.01 -7.88 -43.18
N GLU A 397 -16.93 -8.84 -43.21
CA GLU A 397 -18.26 -8.70 -43.81
C GLU A 397 -19.14 -7.70 -43.05
N ASP A 398 -19.09 -7.71 -41.72
CA ASP A 398 -19.89 -6.83 -40.87
C ASP A 398 -19.33 -5.39 -40.89
N ALA A 399 -20.11 -4.46 -41.43
CA ALA A 399 -19.72 -3.07 -41.59
C ALA A 399 -19.49 -2.36 -40.24
N SER A 400 -20.25 -2.70 -39.20
CA SER A 400 -20.15 -2.06 -37.88
C SER A 400 -18.88 -2.50 -37.16
N ILE A 401 -18.57 -3.80 -37.22
CA ILE A 401 -17.35 -4.37 -36.66
C ILE A 401 -16.13 -3.82 -37.41
N ARG A 402 -16.20 -3.78 -38.74
CA ARG A 402 -15.14 -3.23 -39.59
C ARG A 402 -14.85 -1.76 -39.24
N ASP A 403 -15.87 -0.91 -39.17
CA ASP A 403 -15.68 0.52 -38.91
C ASP A 403 -15.14 0.77 -37.49
N PHE A 404 -15.61 0.00 -36.51
CA PHE A 404 -15.10 0.04 -35.14
C PHE A 404 -13.61 -0.35 -35.07
N ILE A 405 -13.22 -1.48 -35.65
CA ILE A 405 -11.81 -1.92 -35.65
C ILE A 405 -10.92 -0.91 -36.39
N LEU A 406 -11.39 -0.36 -37.51
CA LEU A 406 -10.65 0.66 -38.26
C LEU A 406 -10.43 1.94 -37.43
N SER A 407 -11.41 2.37 -36.64
CA SER A 407 -11.24 3.51 -35.72
C SER A 407 -10.21 3.20 -34.63
N GLU A 408 -10.23 1.99 -34.09
CA GLU A 408 -9.36 1.55 -33.00
C GLU A 408 -7.89 1.40 -33.45
N ILE A 409 -7.67 0.90 -34.67
CA ILE A 409 -6.37 0.86 -35.35
C ILE A 409 -5.86 2.28 -35.61
N ASP A 410 -6.73 3.18 -36.08
CA ASP A 410 -6.34 4.55 -36.38
C ASP A 410 -5.89 5.30 -35.11
N ILE A 411 -6.56 5.09 -33.97
CA ILE A 411 -6.16 5.62 -32.65
C ILE A 411 -4.77 5.09 -32.27
N ARG A 412 -4.54 3.77 -32.35
CA ARG A 412 -3.25 3.14 -32.01
C ARG A 412 -2.09 3.59 -32.90
N ILE A 413 -2.34 3.75 -34.20
CA ILE A 413 -1.33 4.27 -35.14
C ILE A 413 -0.98 5.72 -34.80
N GLN A 414 -1.96 6.52 -34.38
CA GLN A 414 -1.74 7.90 -33.97
C GLN A 414 -0.93 7.99 -32.68
N GLU A 415 -1.25 7.16 -31.68
CA GLU A 415 -0.46 7.02 -30.44
C GLU A 415 0.99 6.65 -30.73
N TYR A 416 1.23 5.71 -31.65
CA TYR A 416 2.58 5.30 -32.06
C TYR A 416 3.36 6.41 -32.76
N SER A 417 2.69 7.17 -33.63
CA SER A 417 3.29 8.31 -34.35
C SER A 417 3.72 9.42 -33.39
N ASN A 418 2.96 9.63 -32.31
CA ASN A 418 3.25 10.61 -31.27
C ASN A 418 4.42 10.19 -30.36
N LEU A 419 4.71 8.89 -30.24
CA LEU A 419 5.81 8.34 -29.43
C LEU A 419 7.17 8.32 -30.16
N THR A 420 7.19 8.55 -31.48
CA THR A 420 8.40 8.42 -32.32
C THR A 420 8.88 9.74 -32.93
N LEU A 421 8.17 10.84 -32.71
CA LEU A 421 8.62 12.19 -33.04
C LEU A 421 9.14 12.86 -31.74
N PRO A 422 10.34 13.47 -31.76
CA PRO A 422 10.90 14.15 -30.60
C PRO A 422 10.09 15.38 -30.17
#